data_AF-A0A7L5BW70-F1
#
_entry.id   AF-A0A7L5BW70-F1
#
_cell.length_a   1.000
_cell.length_b   1.000
_cell.length_c   1.000
_cell.angle_alpha   90.00
_cell.angle_beta   90.00
_cell.angle_gamma   90.00
#
_symmetry.space_group_name_H-M   'P 1'
#
loop_
_entity.id
_entity.type
_entity.pdbx_description
1 polymer ?
#
loop_
_entity_poly.entity_id
_entity_poly.type
_entity_poly.pdbx_seq_one_letter_code
_entity_poly.pdbx_strand_id
1 'polypeptide(L)'
;MKDDEGREYYGRFMSVLSAAQARPLADAAPRARVLAARGEPMTLCVRTAALRRGFIQPVQPLFPGAVSVESREYAAPATKILFGAILPEPKMSHPGAMLAMKRGLGESEILFAETAFIASTHSHLKFSEAPDVAGCLGTVYDDRAFYYMTDYPSRLIAHLNERQTLSIAAREMARASMRRIVSSRITKYNAQSLKGPSMPTGYARAVLVADQTVGDASVHFGRLDADSFDAMLRAACAENPDAAIIVKTHPDTIWSKNRRRAAYFAQLRDEGRIRVIREAINPFALFDLVDTVYVGSSQVGFEALFAGKKVICFGAPFYAGWGLTDDRQPVPHRRRTRTLEELFDAFCVWYPIYHLPGGDSPVELADALEFVERNRPVAPIAEVETPEPADSGASSAPENAGGLESFIALRKDEWLLRRSDLFDDAYYLARYPDVAAAGASPRLHYLRHGCAEGRDPSAAFSTAKYYAANADVRASGMNALVHYLRFGRDEGRAVYRAEPGD
;
A
#
# COMPACT_ATOMS: atom_id res chain seq x y z
N MET A 1 4.02 -17.15 -15.64
CA MET A 1 5.40 -16.65 -15.75
C MET A 1 6.21 -17.48 -14.78
N LYS A 2 7.31 -18.07 -15.22
CA LYS A 2 8.19 -18.86 -14.32
C LYS A 2 8.91 -17.89 -13.37
N ASP A 3 9.19 -18.32 -12.15
CA ASP A 3 9.79 -17.44 -11.12
C ASP A 3 11.17 -16.90 -11.51
N ASP A 4 11.94 -17.66 -12.30
CA ASP A 4 13.25 -17.25 -12.83
C ASP A 4 13.16 -16.03 -13.76
N GLU A 5 12.21 -16.01 -14.70
CA GLU A 5 11.99 -14.86 -15.59
C GLU A 5 11.61 -13.62 -14.78
N GLY A 6 10.84 -13.80 -13.71
CA GLY A 6 10.39 -12.70 -12.88
C GLY A 6 11.52 -12.04 -12.10
N ARG A 7 12.45 -12.84 -11.56
CA ARG A 7 13.67 -12.32 -10.91
C ARG A 7 14.57 -11.56 -11.88
N GLU A 8 14.70 -12.06 -13.11
CA GLU A 8 15.45 -11.36 -14.17
C GLU A 8 14.84 -9.98 -14.47
N TYR A 9 13.52 -9.90 -14.62
CA TYR A 9 12.83 -8.63 -14.88
C TYR A 9 12.95 -7.64 -13.71
N TYR A 10 12.99 -8.13 -12.47
CA TYR A 10 13.31 -7.29 -11.32
C TYR A 10 14.73 -6.72 -11.42
N GLY A 11 15.74 -7.54 -11.75
CA GLY A 11 17.10 -7.06 -11.97
C GLY A 11 17.22 -6.00 -13.08
N ARG A 12 16.48 -6.18 -14.20
CA ARG A 12 16.39 -5.17 -15.27
C ARG A 12 15.75 -3.88 -14.78
N PHE A 13 14.66 -3.95 -14.02
CA PHE A 13 14.00 -2.79 -13.43
C PHE A 13 14.92 -2.00 -12.48
N MET A 14 15.69 -2.70 -11.63
CA MET A 14 16.68 -2.06 -10.76
C MET A 14 17.80 -1.39 -11.56
N SER A 15 18.20 -1.97 -12.68
CA SER A 15 19.19 -1.36 -13.59
C SER A 15 18.65 -0.07 -14.22
N VAL A 16 17.37 -0.06 -14.61
CA VAL A 16 16.68 1.14 -15.14
C VAL A 16 16.62 2.24 -14.08
N LEU A 17 16.25 1.92 -12.83
CA LEU A 17 16.26 2.87 -11.73
C LEU A 17 17.66 3.44 -11.49
N SER A 18 18.69 2.58 -11.49
CA SER A 18 20.08 3.01 -11.31
C SER A 18 20.52 3.95 -12.43
N ALA A 19 20.21 3.64 -13.69
CA ALA A 19 20.56 4.49 -14.83
C ALA A 19 19.83 5.85 -14.75
N ALA A 20 18.57 5.86 -14.30
CA ALA A 20 17.78 7.07 -14.13
C ALA A 20 18.39 8.03 -13.09
N GLN A 21 19.17 7.53 -12.12
CA GLN A 21 19.86 8.38 -11.13
C GLN A 21 20.98 9.24 -11.72
N ALA A 22 21.50 8.91 -12.91
CA ALA A 22 22.52 9.70 -13.59
C ALA A 22 21.98 11.00 -14.21
N ARG A 23 20.66 11.16 -14.32
CA ARG A 23 20.03 12.35 -14.94
C ARG A 23 20.25 13.61 -14.08
N PRO A 24 20.67 14.75 -14.66
CA PRO A 24 20.89 15.98 -13.91
C PRO A 24 19.61 16.49 -13.22
N LEU A 25 19.71 16.92 -11.96
CA LEU A 25 18.57 17.49 -11.23
C LEU A 25 18.14 18.88 -11.70
N ALA A 26 18.99 19.56 -12.48
CA ALA A 26 18.75 20.93 -12.97
C ALA A 26 17.74 21.03 -14.14
N ASP A 27 17.32 19.90 -14.71
CA ASP A 27 16.35 19.88 -15.83
C ASP A 27 14.94 20.32 -15.40
N ALA A 28 14.15 20.79 -16.38
CA ALA A 28 12.77 21.23 -16.20
C ALA A 28 11.89 20.18 -15.49
N ALA A 29 10.92 20.66 -14.69
CA ALA A 29 9.99 19.83 -13.94
C ALA A 29 9.33 18.76 -14.85
N PRO A 30 9.32 17.47 -14.45
CA PRO A 30 8.77 16.38 -15.27
C PRO A 30 7.36 16.66 -15.80
N ARG A 31 6.50 17.29 -14.98
CA ARG A 31 5.16 17.74 -15.37
C ARG A 31 5.16 18.59 -16.65
N ALA A 32 5.99 19.64 -16.70
CA ALA A 32 6.04 20.56 -17.83
C ALA A 32 6.55 19.87 -19.10
N ARG A 33 7.57 19.02 -18.95
CA ARG A 33 8.13 18.21 -20.05
C ARG A 33 7.10 17.24 -20.63
N VAL A 34 6.38 16.51 -19.77
CA VAL A 34 5.34 15.56 -20.18
C VAL A 34 4.20 16.27 -20.91
N LEU A 35 3.75 17.42 -20.41
CA LEU A 35 2.72 18.23 -21.07
C LEU A 35 3.17 18.75 -22.44
N ALA A 36 4.43 19.20 -22.56
CA ALA A 36 4.99 19.67 -23.83
C ALA A 36 5.09 18.54 -24.87
N ALA A 37 5.38 17.31 -24.43
CA ALA A 37 5.52 16.14 -25.31
C ALA A 37 4.21 15.38 -25.55
N ARG A 38 3.05 15.89 -25.11
CA ARG A 38 1.81 15.09 -25.09
C ARG A 38 1.26 14.69 -26.47
N GLY A 39 1.63 15.45 -27.50
CA GLY A 39 1.29 15.16 -28.90
C GLY A 39 2.23 14.17 -29.58
N GLU A 40 3.39 13.88 -28.97
CA GLU A 40 4.38 12.98 -29.52
C GLU A 40 3.99 11.50 -29.27
N PRO A 41 4.37 10.58 -30.16
CA PRO A 41 4.20 9.15 -29.92
C PRO A 41 4.93 8.72 -28.64
N MET A 42 4.21 8.08 -27.73
CA MET A 42 4.77 7.54 -26.48
C MET A 42 4.20 6.16 -26.17
N THR A 43 4.95 5.35 -25.43
CA THR A 43 4.44 4.07 -24.93
C THR A 43 4.00 4.20 -23.48
N LEU A 44 2.73 3.95 -23.20
CA LEU A 44 2.26 3.70 -21.83
C LEU A 44 2.40 2.21 -21.55
N CYS A 45 3.27 1.85 -20.60
CA CYS A 45 3.62 0.47 -20.29
C CYS A 45 2.54 -0.23 -19.45
N VAL A 46 1.33 -0.22 -19.99
CA VAL A 46 0.13 -0.89 -19.51
C VAL A 46 -0.40 -1.79 -20.62
N ARG A 47 -1.28 -2.74 -20.28
CA ARG A 47 -1.98 -3.57 -21.27
C ARG A 47 -2.98 -2.74 -22.09
N THR A 48 -3.29 -3.16 -23.31
CA THR A 48 -4.24 -2.45 -24.18
C THR A 48 -5.62 -2.30 -23.51
N ALA A 49 -6.08 -3.34 -22.81
CA ALA A 49 -7.36 -3.29 -22.10
C ALA A 49 -7.37 -2.23 -20.98
N ALA A 50 -6.27 -2.09 -20.24
CA ALA A 50 -6.16 -1.08 -19.18
C ALA A 50 -6.15 0.34 -19.76
N LEU A 51 -5.48 0.53 -20.89
CA LEU A 51 -5.40 1.83 -21.56
C LEU A 51 -6.74 2.26 -22.19
N ARG A 52 -7.49 1.32 -22.78
CA ARG A 52 -8.72 1.64 -23.53
C ARG A 52 -9.99 1.59 -22.70
N ARG A 53 -10.02 0.76 -21.66
CA ARG A 53 -11.25 0.44 -20.90
C ARG A 53 -10.99 0.23 -19.40
N GLY A 54 -9.81 0.58 -18.92
CA GLY A 54 -9.42 0.39 -17.53
C GLY A 54 -9.37 1.68 -16.73
N PHE A 55 -8.92 1.56 -15.50
CA PHE A 55 -8.82 2.66 -14.55
C PHE A 55 -8.06 3.89 -15.08
N ILE A 56 -7.01 3.68 -15.86
CA ILE A 56 -6.19 4.77 -16.41
C ILE A 56 -6.66 5.26 -17.79
N GLN A 57 -7.81 4.81 -18.28
CA GLN A 57 -8.33 5.22 -19.59
C GLN A 57 -8.45 6.74 -19.79
N PRO A 58 -8.76 7.57 -18.77
CA PRO A 58 -8.77 9.02 -18.92
C PRO A 58 -7.40 9.64 -19.24
N VAL A 59 -6.31 8.89 -19.09
CA VAL A 59 -4.96 9.34 -19.51
C VAL A 59 -4.81 9.34 -21.03
N GLN A 60 -5.55 8.49 -21.77
CA GLN A 60 -5.42 8.38 -23.23
C GLN A 60 -5.79 9.67 -23.99
N PRO A 61 -6.90 10.37 -23.68
CA PRO A 61 -7.18 11.67 -24.30
C PRO A 61 -6.06 12.71 -24.12
N LEU A 62 -5.34 12.67 -23.00
CA LEU A 62 -4.22 13.56 -22.75
C LEU A 62 -3.01 13.25 -23.65
N PHE A 63 -2.86 11.98 -24.07
CA PHE A 63 -1.80 11.50 -24.93
C PHE A 63 -2.38 10.77 -26.16
N PRO A 64 -2.94 11.49 -27.15
CA PRO A 64 -3.66 10.86 -28.25
C PRO A 64 -2.80 9.90 -29.08
N GLY A 65 -1.48 10.15 -29.16
CA GLY A 65 -0.49 9.27 -29.81
C GLY A 65 0.02 8.12 -28.94
N ALA A 66 -0.48 7.95 -27.72
CA ALA A 66 -0.02 6.91 -26.81
C ALA A 66 -0.42 5.50 -27.26
N VAL A 67 0.54 4.58 -27.22
CA VAL A 67 0.33 3.15 -27.47
C VAL A 67 0.60 2.32 -26.22
N SER A 68 -0.08 1.17 -26.10
CA SER A 68 0.11 0.24 -24.99
C SER A 68 1.35 -0.65 -25.18
N VAL A 69 1.77 -1.34 -24.11
CA VAL A 69 2.87 -2.32 -24.14
C VAL A 69 2.61 -3.51 -25.07
N GLU A 70 1.36 -3.77 -25.45
CA GLU A 70 0.95 -4.87 -26.35
C GLU A 70 0.88 -4.43 -27.82
N SER A 71 1.11 -3.13 -28.11
CA SER A 71 1.08 -2.60 -29.48
C SER A 71 2.18 -3.20 -30.36
N ARG A 72 1.92 -3.28 -31.67
CA ARG A 72 2.95 -3.57 -32.67
C ARG A 72 3.99 -2.45 -32.76
N GLU A 73 3.55 -1.22 -32.50
CA GLU A 73 4.39 -0.02 -32.52
C GLU A 73 5.16 0.21 -31.21
N TYR A 74 5.11 -0.72 -30.24
CA TYR A 74 5.75 -0.58 -28.92
C TYR A 74 7.21 -0.08 -28.95
N ALA A 75 7.99 -0.51 -29.96
CA ALA A 75 9.40 -0.15 -30.07
C ALA A 75 9.64 1.25 -30.67
N ALA A 76 8.67 1.80 -31.40
CA ALA A 76 8.86 3.04 -32.17
C ALA A 76 8.94 4.31 -31.29
N PRO A 77 8.12 4.48 -30.23
CA PRO A 77 8.22 5.64 -29.38
C PRO A 77 9.54 5.74 -28.61
N ALA A 78 10.17 6.92 -28.67
CA ALA A 78 11.37 7.26 -27.94
C ALA A 78 11.15 7.35 -26.42
N THR A 79 9.91 7.60 -25.97
CA THR A 79 9.57 7.69 -24.54
C THR A 79 8.66 6.54 -24.12
N LYS A 80 8.98 5.92 -22.98
CA LYS A 80 8.19 4.87 -22.33
C LYS A 80 7.84 5.27 -20.90
N ILE A 81 6.55 5.23 -20.58
CA ILE A 81 6.02 5.54 -19.26
C ILE A 81 5.71 4.23 -18.52
N LEU A 82 6.49 3.92 -17.50
CA LEU A 82 6.29 2.79 -16.61
C LEU A 82 5.27 3.14 -15.52
N PHE A 83 4.07 2.58 -15.66
CA PHE A 83 3.08 2.58 -14.58
C PHE A 83 3.40 1.45 -13.59
N GLY A 84 3.58 1.79 -12.32
CA GLY A 84 3.84 0.83 -11.23
C GLY A 84 5.23 0.17 -11.26
N ALA A 85 5.65 -0.33 -10.09
CA ALA A 85 6.96 -0.94 -9.91
C ALA A 85 6.99 -2.47 -10.14
N ILE A 86 8.21 -3.00 -10.24
CA ILE A 86 8.50 -4.43 -10.20
C ILE A 86 9.11 -4.77 -8.84
N LEU A 87 8.66 -5.88 -8.26
CA LEU A 87 9.06 -6.38 -6.95
C LEU A 87 9.83 -7.69 -7.09
N PRO A 88 10.65 -8.07 -6.09
CA PRO A 88 11.38 -9.34 -6.11
C PRO A 88 10.47 -10.56 -6.30
N GLU A 89 9.25 -10.48 -5.75
CA GLU A 89 8.21 -11.48 -5.91
C GLU A 89 7.38 -11.18 -7.18
N PRO A 90 7.53 -11.96 -8.26
CA PRO A 90 6.99 -11.58 -9.58
C PRO A 90 5.46 -11.48 -9.60
N LYS A 91 4.76 -12.29 -8.80
CA LYS A 91 3.28 -12.25 -8.68
C LYS A 91 2.75 -10.96 -8.05
N MET A 92 3.60 -10.17 -7.39
CA MET A 92 3.25 -8.88 -6.78
C MET A 92 3.63 -7.69 -7.67
N SER A 93 4.36 -7.92 -8.75
CA SER A 93 4.82 -6.86 -9.66
C SER A 93 3.71 -6.32 -10.56
N HIS A 94 3.84 -5.07 -11.00
CA HIS A 94 2.89 -4.50 -11.94
C HIS A 94 2.95 -5.22 -13.30
N PRO A 95 1.83 -5.76 -13.82
CA PRO A 95 1.85 -6.63 -14.99
C PRO A 95 2.29 -5.92 -16.27
N GLY A 96 1.97 -4.63 -16.41
CA GLY A 96 2.40 -3.82 -17.55
C GLY A 96 3.90 -3.55 -17.54
N ALA A 97 4.47 -3.27 -16.36
CA ALA A 97 5.90 -3.06 -16.19
C ALA A 97 6.68 -4.36 -16.46
N MET A 98 6.20 -5.51 -15.95
CA MET A 98 6.80 -6.82 -16.24
C MET A 98 6.82 -7.12 -17.74
N LEU A 99 5.72 -6.82 -18.43
CA LEU A 99 5.65 -7.01 -19.88
C LEU A 99 6.59 -6.05 -20.63
N ALA A 100 6.79 -4.84 -20.14
CA ALA A 100 7.77 -3.91 -20.71
C ALA A 100 9.21 -4.43 -20.54
N MET A 101 9.57 -4.98 -19.37
CA MET A 101 10.88 -5.61 -19.16
C MET A 101 11.09 -6.82 -20.06
N LYS A 102 10.03 -7.61 -20.29
CA LYS A 102 10.05 -8.73 -21.22
C LYS A 102 10.27 -8.29 -22.67
N ARG A 103 9.56 -7.24 -23.12
CA ARG A 103 9.69 -6.72 -24.48
C ARG A 103 10.98 -5.93 -24.72
N GLY A 104 11.64 -5.50 -23.64
CA GLY A 104 12.85 -4.69 -23.69
C GLY A 104 12.54 -3.20 -23.85
N LEU A 105 13.29 -2.36 -23.15
CA LEU A 105 13.08 -0.92 -23.17
C LEU A 105 13.89 -0.20 -24.26
N GLY A 106 14.88 -0.86 -24.86
CA GLY A 106 15.78 -0.25 -25.85
C GLY A 106 16.52 0.97 -25.27
N GLU A 107 16.78 1.95 -26.13
CA GLU A 107 17.36 3.24 -25.76
C GLU A 107 16.30 4.28 -25.37
N SER A 108 15.06 3.83 -25.09
CA SER A 108 13.98 4.75 -24.78
C SER A 108 14.23 5.53 -23.50
N GLU A 109 13.80 6.78 -23.51
CA GLU A 109 13.64 7.55 -22.29
C GLU A 109 12.55 6.92 -21.41
N ILE A 110 12.88 6.67 -20.15
CA ILE A 110 11.94 6.13 -19.17
C ILE A 110 11.41 7.24 -18.25
N LEU A 111 10.08 7.25 -18.08
CA LEU A 111 9.38 8.00 -17.05
C LEU A 111 8.63 7.02 -16.14
N PHE A 112 8.64 7.27 -14.85
CA PHE A 112 7.88 6.55 -13.83
C PHE A 112 6.58 7.29 -13.56
N ALA A 113 5.44 6.60 -13.68
CA ALA A 113 4.13 7.20 -13.49
C ALA A 113 3.30 6.45 -12.45
N GLU A 114 2.65 7.20 -11.57
CA GLU A 114 1.79 6.65 -10.53
C GLU A 114 0.56 7.53 -10.33
N THR A 115 -0.50 6.99 -9.73
CA THR A 115 -1.68 7.80 -9.37
C THR A 115 -1.29 8.98 -8.48
N ALA A 116 -1.85 10.15 -8.75
CA ALA A 116 -1.71 11.32 -7.89
C ALA A 116 -2.44 11.13 -6.54
N PHE A 117 -2.31 12.11 -5.65
CA PHE A 117 -2.96 12.13 -4.34
C PHE A 117 -4.46 11.82 -4.44
N ILE A 118 -5.18 12.54 -5.31
CA ILE A 118 -6.57 12.26 -5.66
C ILE A 118 -6.56 11.31 -6.86
N ALA A 119 -6.87 10.04 -6.62
CA ALA A 119 -6.87 9.05 -7.69
C ALA A 119 -8.21 9.05 -8.43
N SER A 120 -9.35 8.98 -7.73
CA SER A 120 -10.67 8.80 -8.38
C SER A 120 -11.86 8.89 -7.41
N THR A 121 -13.07 8.94 -7.96
CA THR A 121 -14.34 8.86 -7.19
C THR A 121 -14.56 7.49 -6.55
N HIS A 122 -14.09 6.42 -7.20
CA HIS A 122 -14.22 5.03 -6.74
C HIS A 122 -12.85 4.35 -6.65
N SER A 123 -12.74 3.22 -5.95
CA SER A 123 -11.53 2.41 -6.01
C SER A 123 -11.24 1.92 -7.44
N HIS A 124 -9.97 1.83 -7.82
CA HIS A 124 -9.54 1.24 -9.09
C HIS A 124 -10.06 -0.20 -9.27
N LEU A 125 -10.29 -0.95 -8.17
CA LEU A 125 -10.87 -2.30 -8.18
C LEU A 125 -12.38 -2.31 -8.48
N LYS A 126 -13.03 -1.16 -8.30
CA LYS A 126 -14.46 -0.92 -8.51
C LYS A 126 -14.73 -0.04 -9.73
N PHE A 127 -13.72 0.23 -10.56
CA PHE A 127 -13.84 1.07 -11.75
C PHE A 127 -15.03 0.68 -12.65
N SER A 128 -15.26 -0.62 -12.83
CA SER A 128 -16.36 -1.14 -13.66
C SER A 128 -17.76 -0.83 -13.13
N GLU A 129 -17.91 -0.40 -11.86
CA GLU A 129 -19.22 -0.02 -11.29
C GLU A 129 -19.69 1.34 -11.83
N ALA A 130 -18.78 2.22 -12.23
CA ALA A 130 -19.10 3.57 -12.72
C ALA A 130 -18.02 4.12 -13.68
N PRO A 131 -17.78 3.48 -14.84
CA PRO A 131 -16.63 3.75 -15.70
C PRO A 131 -16.53 5.20 -16.18
N ASP A 132 -17.65 5.91 -16.30
CA ASP A 132 -17.71 7.30 -16.77
C ASP A 132 -17.15 8.31 -15.76
N VAL A 133 -17.09 7.94 -14.47
CA VAL A 133 -16.65 8.85 -13.39
C VAL A 133 -15.56 8.25 -12.49
N ALA A 134 -15.34 6.94 -12.55
CA ALA A 134 -14.41 6.20 -11.69
C ALA A 134 -12.97 6.16 -12.22
N GLY A 135 -12.72 6.72 -13.40
CA GLY A 135 -11.39 6.76 -14.00
C GLY A 135 -10.41 7.61 -13.19
N CYS A 136 -9.12 7.39 -13.44
CA CYS A 136 -8.01 8.11 -12.84
C CYS A 136 -8.15 9.62 -13.12
N LEU A 137 -8.04 10.44 -12.08
CA LEU A 137 -8.16 11.91 -12.14
C LEU A 137 -6.82 12.61 -12.16
N GLY A 138 -5.74 11.91 -11.78
CA GLY A 138 -4.42 12.52 -11.74
C GLY A 138 -3.29 11.49 -11.75
N THR A 139 -2.19 11.87 -12.37
CA THR A 139 -0.99 11.04 -12.47
C THR A 139 0.24 11.90 -12.20
N VAL A 140 1.15 11.39 -11.39
CA VAL A 140 2.48 11.98 -11.18
C VAL A 140 3.47 11.35 -12.14
N TYR A 141 4.45 12.12 -12.59
CA TYR A 141 5.50 11.67 -13.50
C TYR A 141 6.86 12.05 -12.94
N ASP A 142 7.80 11.12 -12.95
CA ASP A 142 9.17 11.35 -12.50
C ASP A 142 10.14 10.59 -13.39
N ASP A 143 11.28 11.18 -13.70
CA ASP A 143 12.27 10.59 -14.59
C ASP A 143 13.45 9.96 -13.84
N ARG A 144 13.41 9.95 -12.50
CA ARG A 144 14.42 9.35 -11.62
C ARG A 144 13.87 8.17 -10.83
N ALA A 145 12.73 8.34 -10.16
CA ALA A 145 12.13 7.30 -9.32
C ALA A 145 10.67 7.60 -8.94
N PHE A 146 9.91 6.58 -8.56
CA PHE A 146 8.61 6.77 -7.93
C PHE A 146 8.74 7.50 -6.58
N TYR A 147 7.76 8.33 -6.22
CA TYR A 147 7.80 9.15 -5.01
C TYR A 147 7.90 8.35 -3.70
N TYR A 148 7.48 7.09 -3.70
CA TYR A 148 7.54 6.19 -2.54
C TYR A 148 8.87 5.42 -2.42
N MET A 149 9.83 5.66 -3.32
CA MET A 149 11.12 4.98 -3.32
C MET A 149 12.15 5.71 -2.46
N THR A 150 12.27 5.28 -1.21
CA THR A 150 13.09 5.93 -0.18
C THR A 150 14.56 6.08 -0.60
N ASP A 151 15.14 5.04 -1.18
CA ASP A 151 16.57 4.98 -1.47
C ASP A 151 16.98 5.78 -2.71
N TYR A 152 16.01 6.22 -3.51
CA TYR A 152 16.24 6.82 -4.82
C TYR A 152 15.76 8.28 -4.82
N PRO A 153 16.67 9.26 -4.95
CA PRO A 153 16.29 10.66 -5.11
C PRO A 153 15.37 10.86 -6.32
N SER A 154 14.14 11.30 -6.06
CA SER A 154 13.16 11.72 -7.07
C SER A 154 13.24 13.22 -7.35
N ARG A 155 12.57 13.69 -8.40
CA ARG A 155 12.44 15.12 -8.70
C ARG A 155 11.64 15.84 -7.62
N LEU A 156 10.67 15.17 -7.00
CA LEU A 156 9.96 15.68 -5.83
C LEU A 156 10.92 15.96 -4.66
N ILE A 157 11.82 15.03 -4.34
CA ILE A 157 12.82 15.21 -3.27
C ILE A 157 13.78 16.36 -3.61
N ALA A 158 14.21 16.46 -4.88
CA ALA A 158 15.07 17.54 -5.32
C ALA A 158 14.39 18.91 -5.14
N HIS A 159 13.16 19.04 -5.64
CA HIS A 159 12.36 20.26 -5.50
C HIS A 159 12.16 20.65 -4.03
N LEU A 160 11.80 19.70 -3.17
CA LEU A 160 11.64 19.95 -1.72
C LEU A 160 12.96 20.21 -0.98
N ASN A 161 14.13 20.01 -1.59
CA ASN A 161 15.42 20.38 -1.00
C ASN A 161 15.91 21.78 -1.44
N GLU A 162 15.30 22.39 -2.47
CA GLU A 162 15.65 23.72 -2.96
C GLU A 162 15.33 24.80 -1.92
N ARG A 163 16.06 25.92 -1.89
CA ARG A 163 15.82 26.97 -0.89
C ARG A 163 14.52 27.76 -1.09
N GLN A 164 13.81 27.53 -2.19
CA GLN A 164 12.59 28.26 -2.51
C GLN A 164 11.50 27.96 -1.48
N THR A 165 10.75 29.00 -1.13
CA THR A 165 9.56 28.95 -0.29
C THR A 165 8.36 29.39 -1.10
N LEU A 166 7.16 28.96 -0.69
CA LEU A 166 5.92 29.40 -1.33
C LEU A 166 5.71 30.92 -1.22
N SER A 167 5.13 31.50 -2.27
CA SER A 167 4.56 32.84 -2.20
C SER A 167 3.38 32.87 -1.20
N ILE A 168 3.01 34.06 -0.72
CA ILE A 168 1.86 34.21 0.19
C ILE A 168 0.59 33.65 -0.45
N ALA A 169 0.34 33.95 -1.72
CA ALA A 169 -0.82 33.48 -2.45
C ALA A 169 -0.84 31.95 -2.61
N ALA A 170 0.30 31.32 -2.94
CA ALA A 170 0.40 29.86 -3.06
C ALA A 170 0.19 29.18 -1.71
N ARG A 171 0.74 29.76 -0.62
CA ARG A 171 0.53 29.26 0.75
C ARG A 171 -0.95 29.30 1.16
N GLU A 172 -1.65 30.40 0.88
CA GLU A 172 -3.09 30.51 1.17
C GLU A 172 -3.93 29.54 0.33
N MET A 173 -3.57 29.35 -0.95
CA MET A 173 -4.23 28.37 -1.82
C MET A 173 -4.05 26.94 -1.32
N ALA A 174 -2.83 26.58 -0.89
CA ALA A 174 -2.54 25.29 -0.28
C ALA A 174 -3.37 25.08 1.00
N ARG A 175 -3.44 26.08 1.88
CA ARG A 175 -4.26 26.05 3.10
C ARG A 175 -5.75 25.89 2.81
N ALA A 176 -6.28 26.66 1.86
CA ALA A 176 -7.68 26.56 1.46
C ALA A 176 -8.01 25.18 0.89
N SER A 177 -7.12 24.65 0.05
CA SER A 177 -7.28 23.31 -0.55
C SER A 177 -7.25 22.21 0.50
N MET A 178 -6.31 22.26 1.46
CA MET A 178 -6.27 21.31 2.58
C MET A 178 -7.54 21.39 3.43
N ARG A 179 -8.03 22.60 3.76
CA ARG A 179 -9.30 22.76 4.49
C ARG A 179 -10.47 22.14 3.74
N ARG A 180 -10.59 22.39 2.43
CA ARG A 180 -11.64 21.78 1.57
C ARG A 180 -11.53 20.26 1.56
N ILE A 181 -10.32 19.71 1.44
CA ILE A 181 -10.09 18.26 1.49
C ILE A 181 -10.59 17.68 2.82
N VAL A 182 -10.27 18.31 3.95
CA VAL A 182 -10.71 17.86 5.28
C VAL A 182 -12.22 17.99 5.44
N SER A 183 -12.80 19.16 5.16
CA SER A 183 -14.25 19.41 5.34
C SER A 183 -15.10 18.56 4.43
N SER A 184 -14.69 18.40 3.17
CA SER A 184 -15.36 17.55 2.19
C SER A 184 -15.00 16.07 2.38
N ARG A 185 -14.07 15.72 3.27
CA ARG A 185 -13.58 14.35 3.53
C ARG A 185 -13.08 13.66 2.25
N ILE A 186 -12.32 14.37 1.44
CA ILE A 186 -11.76 13.85 0.17
C ILE A 186 -10.47 13.08 0.44
N THR A 187 -10.35 11.89 -0.11
CA THR A 187 -9.20 10.98 0.03
C THR A 187 -8.78 10.45 -1.36
N LYS A 188 -7.87 9.48 -1.42
CA LYS A 188 -7.40 8.86 -2.67
C LYS A 188 -8.55 8.29 -3.51
N TYR A 189 -9.44 7.54 -2.85
CA TYR A 189 -10.63 6.93 -3.43
C TYR A 189 -11.84 7.36 -2.59
N ASN A 190 -12.97 7.74 -3.20
CA ASN A 190 -14.00 8.53 -2.52
C ASN A 190 -15.38 7.84 -2.42
N ALA A 191 -15.42 6.51 -2.48
CA ALA A 191 -16.64 5.71 -2.41
C ALA A 191 -16.91 5.08 -1.03
N GLN A 192 -16.04 5.35 -0.06
CA GLN A 192 -16.11 4.81 1.30
C GLN A 192 -17.18 5.51 2.13
N SER A 193 -17.71 4.80 3.14
CA SER A 193 -18.64 5.38 4.10
C SER A 193 -18.00 6.58 4.81
N LEU A 194 -18.72 7.70 4.83
CA LEU A 194 -18.34 8.89 5.62
C LEU A 194 -18.78 8.76 7.09
N LYS A 195 -19.63 7.77 7.41
CA LYS A 195 -20.01 7.46 8.78
C LYS A 195 -18.86 6.72 9.46
N GLY A 196 -18.28 7.35 10.47
CA GLY A 196 -17.25 6.78 11.32
C GLY A 196 -17.81 5.76 12.31
N PRO A 197 -16.94 4.93 12.91
CA PRO A 197 -17.32 4.06 14.02
C PRO A 197 -17.57 4.90 15.29
N SER A 198 -18.16 4.28 16.31
CA SER A 198 -18.25 4.88 17.64
C SER A 198 -16.93 4.70 18.41
N MET A 199 -16.70 5.58 19.39
CA MET A 199 -15.59 5.44 20.32
C MET A 199 -15.67 4.09 21.05
N PRO A 200 -14.56 3.32 21.15
CA PRO A 200 -14.55 2.08 21.92
C PRO A 200 -14.94 2.32 23.38
N THR A 201 -15.91 1.55 23.88
CA THR A 201 -16.41 1.66 25.26
C THR A 201 -15.28 1.53 26.28
N GLY A 202 -15.28 2.41 27.28
CA GLY A 202 -14.27 2.43 28.35
C GLY A 202 -13.02 3.25 28.04
N TYR A 203 -12.97 3.95 26.89
CA TYR A 203 -11.83 4.79 26.52
C TYR A 203 -12.28 6.21 26.18
N ALA A 204 -11.57 7.19 26.74
CA ALA A 204 -11.75 8.60 26.42
C ALA A 204 -10.92 9.05 25.20
N ARG A 205 -9.85 8.31 24.86
CA ARG A 205 -8.98 8.60 23.70
C ARG A 205 -8.61 7.34 22.92
N ALA A 206 -8.25 7.51 21.65
CA ALA A 206 -7.86 6.42 20.77
C ALA A 206 -6.72 6.85 19.82
N VAL A 207 -5.94 5.87 19.37
CA VAL A 207 -4.93 6.05 18.32
C VAL A 207 -5.23 5.12 17.14
N LEU A 208 -4.82 5.53 15.95
CA LEU A 208 -5.03 4.77 14.72
C LEU A 208 -3.72 4.08 14.29
N VAL A 209 -3.80 2.81 13.94
CA VAL A 209 -2.74 2.06 13.26
C VAL A 209 -3.26 1.71 11.85
N ALA A 210 -2.66 2.31 10.83
CA ALA A 210 -3.06 2.10 9.45
C ALA A 210 -2.32 0.90 8.83
N ASP A 211 -3.08 -0.12 8.47
CA ASP A 211 -2.58 -1.29 7.75
C ASP A 211 -2.31 -0.98 6.26
N GLN A 212 -1.54 -1.83 5.60
CA GLN A 212 -1.31 -1.78 4.15
C GLN A 212 -1.39 -3.18 3.54
N THR A 213 -1.41 -3.21 2.21
CA THR A 213 -1.50 -4.45 1.45
C THR A 213 -0.13 -5.11 1.32
N VAL A 214 -0.04 -6.43 1.53
CA VAL A 214 1.17 -7.21 1.25
C VAL A 214 1.45 -7.19 -0.26
N GLY A 215 2.68 -6.85 -0.64
CA GLY A 215 3.08 -6.66 -2.03
C GLY A 215 2.76 -5.27 -2.58
N ASP A 216 2.38 -4.32 -1.73
CA ASP A 216 2.42 -2.89 -2.08
C ASP A 216 3.88 -2.45 -2.28
N ALA A 217 4.15 -1.80 -3.42
CA ALA A 217 5.50 -1.34 -3.75
C ALA A 217 6.00 -0.26 -2.78
N SER A 218 5.11 0.56 -2.23
CA SER A 218 5.47 1.56 -1.22
C SER A 218 5.93 0.94 0.11
N VAL A 219 5.61 -0.33 0.37
CA VAL A 219 6.10 -1.06 1.54
C VAL A 219 7.54 -1.51 1.28
N HIS A 220 7.78 -2.23 0.18
CA HIS A 220 9.12 -2.71 -0.20
C HIS A 220 10.13 -1.55 -0.34
N PHE A 221 9.82 -0.55 -1.16
CA PHE A 221 10.70 0.60 -1.37
C PHE A 221 10.60 1.67 -0.26
N GLY A 222 9.68 1.48 0.68
CA GLY A 222 9.56 2.24 1.93
C GLY A 222 10.42 1.70 3.08
N ARG A 223 11.25 0.68 2.83
CA ARG A 223 12.05 -0.06 3.82
C ARG A 223 11.20 -0.67 4.92
N LEU A 224 10.08 -1.28 4.52
CA LEU A 224 9.16 -1.96 5.41
C LEU A 224 9.04 -3.43 5.04
N ASP A 225 8.82 -4.22 6.07
CA ASP A 225 8.52 -5.64 6.01
C ASP A 225 7.50 -6.01 7.10
N ALA A 226 7.23 -7.31 7.27
CA ALA A 226 6.28 -7.77 8.27
C ALA A 226 6.64 -7.35 9.70
N ASP A 227 7.93 -7.46 10.06
CA ASP A 227 8.43 -7.10 11.38
C ASP A 227 8.24 -5.60 11.66
N SER A 228 8.32 -4.76 10.62
CA SER A 228 8.05 -3.33 10.73
C SER A 228 6.60 -3.03 11.12
N PHE A 229 5.61 -3.76 10.56
CA PHE A 229 4.20 -3.61 10.95
C PHE A 229 3.95 -4.14 12.37
N ASP A 230 4.60 -5.23 12.75
CA ASP A 230 4.49 -5.77 14.11
C ASP A 230 5.10 -4.80 15.14
N ALA A 231 6.26 -4.20 14.83
CA ALA A 231 6.88 -3.15 15.64
C ALA A 231 5.99 -1.91 15.75
N MET A 232 5.32 -1.52 14.65
CA MET A 232 4.37 -0.41 14.64
C MET A 232 3.19 -0.65 15.58
N LEU A 233 2.58 -1.85 15.54
CA LEU A 233 1.46 -2.17 16.43
C LEU A 233 1.91 -2.22 17.91
N ARG A 234 3.07 -2.83 18.18
CA ARG A 234 3.65 -2.86 19.55
C ARG A 234 3.90 -1.47 20.09
N ALA A 235 4.51 -0.60 19.30
CA ALA A 235 4.78 0.78 19.66
C ALA A 235 3.49 1.54 19.97
N ALA A 236 2.48 1.42 19.11
CA ALA A 236 1.18 2.04 19.35
C ALA A 236 0.56 1.60 20.69
N CYS A 237 0.62 0.30 21.01
CA CYS A 237 0.14 -0.23 22.28
C CYS A 237 0.96 0.27 23.49
N ALA A 238 2.29 0.27 23.39
CA ALA A 238 3.19 0.61 24.48
C ALA A 238 3.24 2.12 24.79
N GLU A 239 3.24 2.95 23.75
CA GLU A 239 3.30 4.42 23.88
C GLU A 239 1.95 5.03 24.32
N ASN A 240 0.86 4.26 24.26
CA ASN A 240 -0.49 4.71 24.61
C ASN A 240 -1.17 3.72 25.55
N PRO A 241 -0.72 3.60 26.81
CA PRO A 241 -1.24 2.61 27.77
C PRO A 241 -2.71 2.82 28.18
N ASP A 242 -3.23 4.03 27.99
CA ASP A 242 -4.57 4.49 28.40
C ASP A 242 -5.53 4.72 27.21
N ALA A 243 -5.09 4.46 25.97
CA ALA A 243 -5.90 4.67 24.77
C ALA A 243 -6.51 3.38 24.21
N ALA A 244 -7.60 3.49 23.47
CA ALA A 244 -8.00 2.44 22.54
C ALA A 244 -7.03 2.40 21.33
N ILE A 245 -6.76 1.21 20.80
CA ILE A 245 -5.93 1.01 19.61
C ILE A 245 -6.84 0.61 18.45
N ILE A 246 -7.16 1.57 17.59
CA ILE A 246 -7.95 1.33 16.38
C ILE A 246 -7.00 0.86 15.29
N VAL A 247 -7.18 -0.37 14.79
CA VAL A 247 -6.40 -0.90 13.67
C VAL A 247 -7.28 -0.94 12.43
N LYS A 248 -6.95 -0.13 11.41
CA LYS A 248 -7.72 -0.08 10.17
C LYS A 248 -7.08 -0.94 9.09
N THR A 249 -7.75 -2.03 8.69
CA THR A 249 -7.26 -2.88 7.60
C THR A 249 -7.47 -2.20 6.23
N HIS A 250 -6.58 -2.44 5.27
CA HIS A 250 -6.66 -1.81 3.95
C HIS A 250 -7.91 -2.31 3.16
N PRO A 251 -8.72 -1.42 2.55
CA PRO A 251 -9.99 -1.81 1.92
C PRO A 251 -9.83 -2.69 0.66
N ASP A 252 -8.68 -2.64 -0.04
CA ASP A 252 -8.40 -3.53 -1.18
C ASP A 252 -8.50 -5.02 -0.84
N THR A 253 -8.32 -5.39 0.44
CA THR A 253 -8.53 -6.78 0.90
C THR A 253 -9.97 -7.25 0.70
N ILE A 254 -10.93 -6.34 0.88
CA ILE A 254 -12.36 -6.59 0.66
C ILE A 254 -12.70 -6.51 -0.83
N TRP A 255 -12.05 -5.61 -1.56
CA TRP A 255 -12.35 -5.37 -2.98
C TRP A 255 -11.66 -6.36 -3.94
N SER A 256 -10.69 -7.16 -3.48
CA SER A 256 -10.00 -8.15 -4.30
C SER A 256 -10.82 -9.45 -4.44
N LYS A 257 -11.34 -9.72 -5.64
CA LYS A 257 -12.10 -10.95 -5.97
C LYS A 257 -11.32 -12.26 -5.75
N ASN A 258 -9.98 -12.23 -5.71
CA ASN A 258 -9.13 -13.43 -5.62
C ASN A 258 -8.29 -13.51 -4.33
N ARG A 259 -8.51 -12.64 -3.32
CA ARG A 259 -7.75 -12.58 -2.06
C ARG A 259 -6.21 -12.60 -2.20
N ARG A 260 -5.66 -12.29 -3.38
CA ARG A 260 -4.21 -12.32 -3.68
C ARG A 260 -3.39 -11.31 -2.87
N ARG A 261 -4.07 -10.33 -2.27
CA ARG A 261 -3.51 -9.17 -1.57
C ARG A 261 -4.10 -9.11 -0.16
N ALA A 262 -3.55 -9.89 0.76
CA ALA A 262 -3.88 -9.78 2.17
C ALA A 262 -3.23 -8.51 2.76
N ALA A 263 -3.87 -7.87 3.74
CA ALA A 263 -3.22 -6.81 4.52
C ALA A 263 -2.39 -7.40 5.66
N TYR A 264 -1.47 -6.64 6.24
CA TYR A 264 -0.59 -7.15 7.28
C TYR A 264 -1.40 -7.54 8.53
N PHE A 265 -2.41 -6.78 8.92
CA PHE A 265 -3.27 -7.09 10.07
C PHE A 265 -4.57 -7.83 9.70
N ALA A 266 -4.66 -8.46 8.53
CA ALA A 266 -5.87 -9.16 8.08
C ALA A 266 -6.41 -10.20 9.09
N GLN A 267 -5.52 -10.78 9.90
CA GLN A 267 -5.85 -11.80 10.89
C GLN A 267 -5.99 -11.27 12.32
N LEU A 268 -5.68 -9.99 12.56
CA LEU A 268 -5.84 -9.39 13.87
C LEU A 268 -7.33 -9.40 14.24
N ARG A 269 -7.64 -9.71 15.49
CA ARG A 269 -8.99 -9.70 16.04
C ARG A 269 -9.06 -8.62 17.13
N ASP A 270 -10.28 -8.25 17.46
CA ASP A 270 -10.52 -7.40 18.61
C ASP A 270 -10.04 -8.13 19.87
N GLU A 271 -9.21 -7.46 20.64
CA GLU A 271 -8.64 -8.02 21.86
C GLU A 271 -8.23 -6.91 22.81
N GLY A 272 -8.66 -6.99 24.08
CA GLY A 272 -8.34 -5.98 25.08
C GLY A 272 -8.73 -4.58 24.62
N ARG A 273 -7.73 -3.72 24.36
CA ARG A 273 -7.89 -2.34 23.88
C ARG A 273 -7.83 -2.19 22.35
N ILE A 274 -7.54 -3.27 21.63
CA ILE A 274 -7.44 -3.31 20.17
C ILE A 274 -8.83 -3.48 19.56
N ARG A 275 -9.17 -2.64 18.59
CA ARG A 275 -10.41 -2.71 17.79
C ARG A 275 -10.04 -2.67 16.31
N VAL A 276 -10.42 -3.69 15.56
CA VAL A 276 -9.99 -3.87 14.17
C VAL A 276 -11.12 -3.56 13.20
N ILE A 277 -10.99 -2.44 12.49
CA ILE A 277 -11.97 -1.96 11.53
C ILE A 277 -11.68 -2.55 10.16
N ARG A 278 -12.63 -3.30 9.61
CA ARG A 278 -12.52 -3.93 8.29
C ARG A 278 -13.24 -3.14 7.22
N GLU A 279 -14.36 -2.56 7.60
CA GLU A 279 -15.27 -1.79 6.79
C GLU A 279 -14.56 -0.74 5.94
N ALA A 280 -15.08 -0.51 4.74
CA ALA A 280 -14.61 0.56 3.86
C ALA A 280 -15.08 1.93 4.39
N ILE A 281 -14.37 2.45 5.39
CA ILE A 281 -14.61 3.74 6.03
C ILE A 281 -13.60 4.77 5.51
N ASN A 282 -14.08 5.99 5.30
CA ASN A 282 -13.26 7.13 4.92
C ASN A 282 -12.25 7.48 6.04
N PRO A 283 -10.96 7.71 5.74
CA PRO A 283 -9.94 8.00 6.75
C PRO A 283 -10.27 9.20 7.65
N PHE A 284 -10.89 10.26 7.12
CA PHE A 284 -11.27 11.43 7.92
C PHE A 284 -12.30 11.10 9.00
N ALA A 285 -13.18 10.12 8.77
CA ALA A 285 -14.12 9.66 9.78
C ALA A 285 -13.45 8.89 10.93
N LEU A 286 -12.24 8.37 10.70
CA LEU A 286 -11.40 7.79 11.76
C LEU A 286 -10.59 8.86 12.46
N PHE A 287 -10.13 9.88 11.73
CA PHE A 287 -9.38 11.01 12.29
C PHE A 287 -10.20 11.78 13.32
N ASP A 288 -11.52 11.85 13.19
CA ASP A 288 -12.40 12.47 14.19
C ASP A 288 -12.27 11.83 15.60
N LEU A 289 -11.87 10.55 15.66
CA LEU A 289 -11.82 9.78 16.91
C LEU A 289 -10.42 9.67 17.52
N VAL A 290 -9.38 10.03 16.76
CA VAL A 290 -8.00 9.77 17.17
C VAL A 290 -7.17 11.04 17.22
N ASP A 291 -6.19 11.05 18.11
CA ASP A 291 -5.19 12.13 18.21
C ASP A 291 -3.88 11.80 17.45
N THR A 292 -3.54 10.51 17.35
CA THR A 292 -2.29 10.02 16.78
C THR A 292 -2.54 8.92 15.75
N VAL A 293 -1.78 8.96 14.65
CA VAL A 293 -1.84 7.99 13.55
C VAL A 293 -0.47 7.36 13.30
N TYR A 294 -0.38 6.04 13.45
CA TYR A 294 0.77 5.20 13.15
C TYR A 294 0.64 4.65 11.74
N VAL A 295 1.66 4.83 10.92
CA VAL A 295 1.70 4.38 9.52
C VAL A 295 3.02 3.71 9.18
N GLY A 296 2.97 2.73 8.30
CA GLY A 296 4.15 2.27 7.58
C GLY A 296 4.55 3.34 6.55
N SER A 297 3.99 3.24 5.35
CA SER A 297 4.19 4.20 4.24
C SER A 297 2.88 4.66 3.60
N SER A 298 1.75 4.38 4.24
CA SER A 298 0.41 4.66 3.72
C SER A 298 0.18 6.14 3.46
N GLN A 299 -0.53 6.49 2.38
CA GLN A 299 -0.95 7.87 2.11
C GLN A 299 -1.84 8.45 3.22
N VAL A 300 -2.51 7.61 3.99
CA VAL A 300 -3.35 7.99 5.14
C VAL A 300 -2.59 8.89 6.14
N GLY A 301 -1.28 8.68 6.32
CA GLY A 301 -0.48 9.54 7.19
C GLY A 301 -0.38 10.98 6.68
N PHE A 302 -0.34 11.19 5.36
CA PHE A 302 -0.35 12.53 4.78
C PHE A 302 -1.69 13.25 5.00
N GLU A 303 -2.79 12.51 4.83
CA GLU A 303 -4.15 13.00 5.08
C GLU A 303 -4.37 13.34 6.56
N ALA A 304 -3.78 12.55 7.46
CA ALA A 304 -3.82 12.79 8.91
C ALA A 304 -3.12 14.11 9.29
N LEU A 305 -2.04 14.49 8.60
CA LEU A 305 -1.40 15.80 8.79
C LEU A 305 -2.35 16.95 8.44
N PHE A 306 -3.15 16.82 7.38
CA PHE A 306 -4.16 17.84 7.01
C PHE A 306 -5.23 17.98 8.09
N ALA A 307 -5.60 16.87 8.73
CA ALA A 307 -6.54 16.83 9.85
C ALA A 307 -5.90 17.22 11.21
N GLY A 308 -4.65 17.71 11.20
CA GLY A 308 -3.96 18.18 12.41
C GLY A 308 -3.56 17.09 13.39
N LYS A 309 -3.44 15.83 12.93
CA LYS A 309 -3.09 14.70 13.80
C LYS A 309 -1.58 14.54 13.93
N LYS A 310 -1.14 13.99 15.06
CA LYS A 310 0.25 13.54 15.20
C LYS A 310 0.44 12.30 14.31
N VAL A 311 1.50 12.27 13.52
CA VAL A 311 1.77 11.16 12.58
C VAL A 311 3.13 10.55 12.88
N ILE A 312 3.13 9.23 13.06
CA ILE A 312 4.32 8.42 13.38
C ILE A 312 4.58 7.47 12.21
N CYS A 313 5.75 7.59 11.59
CA CYS A 313 6.14 6.83 10.41
C CYS A 313 7.14 5.73 10.78
N PHE A 314 6.77 4.47 10.54
CA PHE A 314 7.69 3.32 10.60
C PHE A 314 8.40 3.09 9.26
N GLY A 315 7.80 3.56 8.16
CA GLY A 315 8.40 3.63 6.83
C GLY A 315 9.08 4.97 6.58
N ALA A 316 9.49 5.19 5.32
CA ALA A 316 9.91 6.50 4.84
C ALA A 316 9.04 6.99 3.66
N PRO A 317 7.70 7.10 3.83
CA PRO A 317 6.80 7.62 2.79
C PRO A 317 7.22 9.03 2.36
N PHE A 318 6.79 9.52 1.19
CA PHE A 318 7.28 10.78 0.61
C PHE A 318 7.19 12.01 1.54
N TYR A 319 6.27 12.00 2.51
CA TYR A 319 6.02 13.08 3.47
C TYR A 319 6.84 12.99 4.77
N ALA A 320 7.54 11.88 5.03
CA ALA A 320 8.44 11.73 6.18
C ALA A 320 9.74 12.55 6.00
N GLY A 321 10.54 12.75 7.05
CA GLY A 321 11.89 13.33 6.96
C GLY A 321 11.95 14.83 6.67
N TRP A 322 10.79 15.51 6.64
CA TRP A 322 10.69 16.96 6.44
C TRP A 322 10.39 17.72 7.74
N GLY A 323 10.41 17.04 8.90
CA GLY A 323 10.12 17.63 10.21
C GLY A 323 8.62 17.77 10.53
N LEU A 324 7.75 17.12 9.75
CA LEU A 324 6.29 17.11 9.94
C LEU A 324 5.79 15.85 10.67
N THR A 325 6.64 14.85 10.83
CA THR A 325 6.32 13.51 11.35
C THR A 325 7.34 13.06 12.39
N ASP A 326 6.93 12.13 13.25
CA ASP A 326 7.83 11.35 14.11
C ASP A 326 8.31 10.13 13.31
N ASP A 327 9.54 10.19 12.79
CA ASP A 327 10.10 9.18 11.91
C ASP A 327 10.94 8.16 12.70
N ARG A 328 10.51 6.89 12.68
CA ARG A 328 11.15 5.79 13.42
C ARG A 328 12.34 5.16 12.71
N GLN A 329 12.68 5.66 11.52
CA GLN A 329 13.87 5.26 10.79
C GLN A 329 14.50 6.45 10.05
N PRO A 330 15.81 6.38 9.73
CA PRO A 330 16.47 7.40 8.94
C PRO A 330 15.84 7.55 7.55
N VAL A 331 15.59 8.81 7.16
CA VAL A 331 15.03 9.14 5.86
C VAL A 331 16.11 9.79 4.98
N PRO A 332 16.73 9.03 4.06
CA PRO A 332 17.82 9.55 3.25
C PRO A 332 17.35 10.63 2.28
N HIS A 333 18.30 11.42 1.80
CA HIS A 333 18.12 12.44 0.74
C HIS A 333 17.26 13.66 1.10
N ARG A 334 16.51 13.63 2.21
CA ARG A 334 15.69 14.75 2.70
C ARG A 334 16.50 15.54 3.72
N ARG A 335 16.86 16.78 3.39
CA ARG A 335 17.89 17.55 4.11
C ARG A 335 17.37 18.89 4.63
N ARG A 336 16.05 19.09 4.59
CA ARG A 336 15.38 20.35 4.95
C ARG A 336 14.17 20.06 5.81
N THR A 337 13.81 21.03 6.62
CA THR A 337 12.48 21.10 7.22
C THR A 337 11.53 21.80 6.25
N ARG A 338 10.29 21.34 6.15
CA ARG A 338 9.24 21.95 5.32
C ARG A 338 7.98 22.20 6.12
N THR A 339 7.25 23.23 5.72
CA THR A 339 5.87 23.40 6.22
C THR A 339 4.93 22.46 5.49
N LEU A 340 3.78 22.17 6.09
CA LEU A 340 2.78 21.29 5.49
C LEU A 340 2.26 21.85 4.15
N GLU A 341 2.15 23.18 4.03
CA GLU A 341 1.77 23.85 2.79
C GLU A 341 2.79 23.65 1.67
N GLU A 342 4.10 23.72 1.98
CA GLU A 342 5.16 23.50 0.99
C GLU A 342 5.14 22.06 0.47
N LEU A 343 4.94 21.10 1.37
CA LEU A 343 4.83 19.70 0.99
C LEU A 343 3.54 19.42 0.20
N PHE A 344 2.42 20.05 0.60
CA PHE A 344 1.14 19.96 -0.11
C PHE A 344 1.26 20.52 -1.53
N ASP A 345 1.79 21.73 -1.68
CA ASP A 345 1.96 22.36 -2.98
C ASP A 345 2.86 21.51 -3.89
N ALA A 346 4.00 21.04 -3.37
CA ALA A 346 4.90 20.19 -4.12
C ALA A 346 4.22 18.90 -4.62
N PHE A 347 3.54 18.15 -3.75
CA PHE A 347 3.00 16.83 -4.10
C PHE A 347 1.62 16.88 -4.78
N CYS A 348 0.77 17.82 -4.40
CA CYS A 348 -0.61 17.89 -4.87
C CYS A 348 -0.82 18.89 -6.00
N VAL A 349 0.10 19.85 -6.23
CA VAL A 349 -0.07 20.92 -7.24
C VAL A 349 1.05 20.87 -8.28
N TRP A 350 2.31 20.96 -7.85
CA TRP A 350 3.46 21.04 -8.75
C TRP A 350 3.78 19.72 -9.48
N TYR A 351 3.69 18.60 -8.77
CA TYR A 351 4.12 17.29 -9.26
C TYR A 351 3.12 16.55 -10.19
N PRO A 352 1.79 16.58 -9.95
CA PRO A 352 0.83 15.82 -10.76
C PRO A 352 0.32 16.58 -11.99
N ILE A 353 -0.17 15.81 -12.96
CA ILE A 353 -1.09 16.30 -14.00
C ILE A 353 -2.48 15.75 -13.69
N TYR A 354 -3.43 16.63 -13.41
CA TYR A 354 -4.84 16.27 -13.29
C TYR A 354 -5.55 16.33 -14.64
N HIS A 355 -6.57 15.51 -14.79
CA HIS A 355 -7.44 15.42 -15.95
C HIS A 355 -8.79 14.86 -15.52
N LEU A 356 -9.85 15.21 -16.25
CA LEU A 356 -11.20 14.71 -15.95
C LEU A 356 -11.62 13.68 -17.01
N PRO A 357 -12.44 12.68 -16.65
CA PRO A 357 -13.01 11.75 -17.61
C PRO A 357 -13.71 12.49 -18.76
N GLY A 358 -13.38 12.12 -20.00
CA GLY A 358 -13.93 12.74 -21.21
C GLY A 358 -13.27 14.05 -21.66
N GLY A 359 -12.37 14.64 -20.86
CA GLY A 359 -11.58 15.81 -21.26
C GLY A 359 -10.27 15.41 -21.97
N ASP A 360 -9.80 16.25 -22.89
CA ASP A 360 -8.51 16.09 -23.62
C ASP A 360 -7.39 17.01 -23.11
N SER A 361 -7.70 17.79 -22.06
CA SER A 361 -6.86 18.85 -21.56
C SER A 361 -6.63 18.69 -20.05
N PRO A 362 -5.44 19.05 -19.56
CA PRO A 362 -5.17 19.01 -18.13
C PRO A 362 -6.06 20.03 -17.39
N VAL A 363 -6.36 19.72 -16.15
CA VAL A 363 -7.09 20.59 -15.22
C VAL A 363 -6.25 20.86 -13.97
N GLU A 364 -6.70 21.77 -13.13
CA GLU A 364 -6.04 22.05 -11.86
C GLU A 364 -6.61 21.19 -10.72
N LEU A 365 -5.92 21.19 -9.58
CA LEU A 365 -6.36 20.45 -8.39
C LEU A 365 -7.79 20.82 -7.97
N ALA A 366 -8.16 22.10 -8.09
CA ALA A 366 -9.48 22.60 -7.72
C ALA A 366 -10.61 21.93 -8.52
N ASP A 367 -10.38 21.67 -9.81
CA ASP A 367 -11.33 20.99 -10.69
C ASP A 367 -11.48 19.51 -10.31
N ALA A 368 -10.37 18.85 -9.96
CA ALA A 368 -10.41 17.46 -9.50
C ALA A 368 -11.16 17.31 -8.16
N LEU A 369 -10.97 18.25 -7.24
CA LEU A 369 -11.73 18.31 -5.97
C LEU A 369 -13.23 18.48 -6.22
N GLU A 370 -13.60 19.44 -7.06
CA GLU A 370 -14.99 19.69 -7.44
C GLU A 370 -15.62 18.48 -8.14
N PHE A 371 -14.88 17.85 -9.05
CA PHE A 371 -15.33 16.64 -9.72
C PHE A 371 -15.64 15.52 -8.73
N VAL A 372 -14.77 15.30 -7.74
CA VAL A 372 -15.00 14.29 -6.69
C VAL A 372 -16.25 14.62 -5.87
N GLU A 373 -16.42 15.86 -5.44
CA GLU A 373 -17.59 16.28 -4.65
C GLU A 373 -18.91 16.04 -5.39
N ARG A 374 -18.92 16.31 -6.70
CA ARG A 374 -20.11 16.15 -7.55
C ARG A 374 -20.41 14.69 -7.92
N ASN A 375 -19.39 13.85 -8.06
CA ASN A 375 -19.53 12.53 -8.70
C ASN A 375 -19.23 11.33 -7.80
N ARG A 376 -18.78 11.54 -6.56
CA ARG A 376 -18.61 10.43 -5.61
C ARG A 376 -19.97 9.83 -5.21
N PRO A 377 -20.04 8.51 -4.97
CA PRO A 377 -21.31 7.85 -4.68
C PRO A 377 -21.84 8.08 -3.25
N VAL A 378 -21.05 8.71 -2.38
CA VAL A 378 -21.40 8.97 -0.99
C VAL A 378 -21.46 10.48 -0.75
N ALA A 379 -22.67 10.98 -0.47
CA ALA A 379 -22.88 12.38 -0.14
C ALA A 379 -22.24 12.73 1.23
N PRO A 380 -21.70 13.95 1.41
CA PRO A 380 -21.32 14.45 2.73
C PRO A 380 -22.49 14.30 3.71
N ILE A 381 -22.19 13.86 4.94
CA ILE A 381 -23.18 13.89 6.02
C ILE A 381 -23.36 15.37 6.40
N ALA A 382 -24.58 15.89 6.33
CA ALA A 382 -24.88 17.22 6.88
C ALA A 382 -24.45 17.25 8.35
N GLU A 383 -23.83 18.34 8.82
CA GLU A 383 -23.37 18.47 10.20
C GLU A 383 -24.50 18.07 11.17
N VAL A 384 -24.30 16.94 11.87
CA VAL A 384 -25.17 16.54 12.98
C VAL A 384 -24.52 17.08 14.24
N GLU A 385 -25.29 17.83 15.02
CA GLU A 385 -24.91 18.35 16.34
C GLU A 385 -24.23 17.25 17.17
N THR A 386 -23.06 17.58 17.70
CA THR A 386 -22.28 16.75 18.62
C THR A 386 -23.14 16.37 19.83
N PRO A 387 -23.30 15.08 20.16
CA PRO A 387 -23.90 14.69 21.43
C PRO A 387 -22.99 15.12 22.58
N GLU A 388 -23.59 15.62 23.66
CA GLU A 388 -22.89 15.91 24.92
C GLU A 388 -22.16 14.67 25.46
N PRO A 389 -21.00 14.85 26.11
CA PRO A 389 -20.25 13.75 26.70
C PRO A 389 -21.06 13.11 27.83
N ALA A 390 -21.40 11.83 27.67
CA ALA A 390 -21.95 11.03 28.76
C ALA A 390 -20.86 10.75 29.80
N ASP A 391 -21.26 10.91 31.07
CA ASP A 391 -20.48 10.79 32.29
C ASP A 391 -19.58 9.52 32.32
N SER A 392 -18.29 9.74 32.53
CA SER A 392 -17.26 8.70 32.52
C SER A 392 -17.19 7.99 33.88
N GLY A 393 -17.94 6.91 34.03
CA GLY A 393 -17.63 5.88 35.01
C GLY A 393 -16.33 5.19 34.62
N ALA A 394 -15.23 5.50 35.32
CA ALA A 394 -13.96 4.82 35.17
C ALA A 394 -14.14 3.32 35.43
N SER A 395 -13.96 2.51 34.38
CA SER A 395 -13.90 1.06 34.48
C SER A 395 -12.50 0.63 34.07
N SER A 396 -11.79 -0.04 34.99
CA SER A 396 -10.48 -0.63 34.75
C SER A 396 -10.60 -1.70 33.66
N ALA A 397 -10.00 -1.45 32.49
CA ALA A 397 -9.93 -2.42 31.41
C ALA A 397 -9.12 -3.66 31.86
N PRO A 398 -9.54 -4.89 31.50
CA PRO A 398 -8.82 -6.08 31.88
C PRO A 398 -7.49 -6.16 31.13
N GLU A 399 -6.41 -6.30 31.88
CA GLU A 399 -5.11 -6.72 31.36
C GLU A 399 -5.22 -8.15 30.85
N ASN A 400 -5.05 -8.33 29.55
CA ASN A 400 -4.59 -9.60 28.99
C ASN A 400 -3.60 -9.27 27.88
N ALA A 401 -2.32 -9.17 28.25
CA ALA A 401 -1.20 -8.96 27.33
C ALA A 401 -0.87 -10.22 26.48
N GLY A 402 -1.56 -11.34 26.70
CA GLY A 402 -1.24 -12.64 26.12
C GLY A 402 -1.54 -12.81 24.62
N GLY A 403 -2.63 -12.25 24.09
CA GLY A 403 -3.01 -12.54 22.70
C GLY A 403 -2.40 -11.60 21.65
N LEU A 404 -1.92 -10.40 22.00
CA LEU A 404 -1.10 -9.60 21.07
C LEU A 404 0.23 -10.31 20.75
N GLU A 405 0.92 -10.82 21.77
CA GLU A 405 2.15 -11.60 21.58
C GLU A 405 1.89 -12.88 20.79
N SER A 406 0.81 -13.59 21.12
CA SER A 406 0.40 -14.80 20.41
C SER A 406 0.02 -14.52 18.95
N PHE A 407 -0.63 -13.39 18.68
CA PHE A 407 -0.94 -12.93 17.33
C PHE A 407 0.33 -12.62 16.53
N ILE A 408 1.26 -11.88 17.10
CA ILE A 408 2.51 -11.52 16.44
C ILE A 408 3.36 -12.77 16.17
N ALA A 409 3.44 -13.70 17.13
CA ALA A 409 4.14 -14.97 16.93
C ALA A 409 3.53 -15.78 15.78
N LEU A 410 2.20 -15.96 15.78
CA LEU A 410 1.49 -16.66 14.71
C LEU A 410 1.70 -16.01 13.33
N ARG A 411 1.74 -14.67 13.28
CA ARG A 411 2.00 -13.93 12.05
C ARG A 411 3.41 -14.13 11.51
N LYS A 412 4.42 -14.10 12.38
CA LYS A 412 5.81 -14.39 12.00
C LYS A 412 5.92 -15.77 11.37
N ASP A 413 5.23 -16.75 11.94
CA ASP A 413 5.17 -18.10 11.39
C ASP A 413 4.46 -18.16 10.03
N GLU A 414 3.34 -17.45 9.86
CA GLU A 414 2.65 -17.37 8.57
C GLU A 414 3.54 -16.77 7.49
N TRP A 415 4.28 -15.71 7.83
CA TRP A 415 5.21 -15.06 6.90
C TRP A 415 6.39 -15.96 6.54
N LEU A 416 6.91 -16.72 7.51
CA LEU A 416 7.96 -17.70 7.29
C LEU A 416 7.51 -18.78 6.30
N LEU A 417 6.30 -19.30 6.46
CA LEU A 417 5.69 -20.26 5.53
C LEU A 417 5.46 -19.63 4.15
N ARG A 418 5.09 -18.36 4.08
CA ARG A 418 4.82 -17.65 2.82
C ARG A 418 6.06 -17.47 1.94
N ARG A 419 7.25 -17.37 2.54
CA ARG A 419 8.54 -17.25 1.83
C ARG A 419 9.18 -18.60 1.50
N SER A 420 8.52 -19.69 1.87
CA SER A 420 9.04 -21.05 1.73
C SER A 420 8.36 -21.79 0.60
N ASP A 421 9.13 -22.48 -0.22
CA ASP A 421 8.63 -23.41 -1.24
C ASP A 421 8.08 -24.72 -0.63
N LEU A 422 8.18 -24.89 0.69
CA LEU A 422 7.70 -26.07 1.42
C LEU A 422 6.25 -25.93 1.91
N PHE A 423 5.58 -24.80 1.61
CA PHE A 423 4.14 -24.65 1.79
C PHE A 423 3.47 -24.25 0.48
N ASP A 424 2.54 -25.09 0.01
CA ASP A 424 1.80 -24.86 -1.24
C ASP A 424 0.30 -24.72 -0.94
N ASP A 425 -0.26 -23.53 -1.14
CA ASP A 425 -1.68 -23.25 -0.90
C ASP A 425 -2.61 -24.10 -1.76
N ALA A 426 -2.25 -24.32 -3.03
CA ALA A 426 -3.09 -25.05 -3.97
C ALA A 426 -3.07 -26.54 -3.64
N TYR A 427 -1.90 -27.09 -3.34
CA TYR A 427 -1.76 -28.44 -2.82
C TYR A 427 -2.60 -28.64 -1.56
N TYR A 428 -2.46 -27.73 -0.58
CA TYR A 428 -3.11 -27.87 0.71
C TYR A 428 -4.64 -27.84 0.60
N LEU A 429 -5.20 -26.93 -0.20
CA LEU A 429 -6.65 -26.85 -0.42
C LEU A 429 -7.19 -28.03 -1.25
N ALA A 430 -6.41 -28.52 -2.22
CA ALA A 430 -6.79 -29.70 -2.99
C ALA A 430 -6.76 -30.98 -2.12
N ARG A 431 -5.78 -31.10 -1.22
CA ARG A 431 -5.60 -32.24 -0.33
C ARG A 431 -6.60 -32.24 0.84
N TYR A 432 -7.04 -31.07 1.30
CA TYR A 432 -7.91 -30.90 2.46
C TYR A 432 -9.20 -30.13 2.12
N PRO A 433 -10.23 -30.80 1.56
CA PRO A 433 -11.47 -30.16 1.11
C PRO A 433 -12.28 -29.49 2.23
N ASP A 434 -12.14 -29.94 3.48
CA ASP A 434 -12.77 -29.33 4.65
C ASP A 434 -12.25 -27.90 4.89
N VAL A 435 -10.95 -27.68 4.69
CA VAL A 435 -10.34 -26.35 4.79
C VAL A 435 -10.79 -25.46 3.64
N ALA A 436 -10.93 -26.03 2.44
CA ALA A 436 -11.45 -25.33 1.27
C ALA A 436 -12.91 -24.90 1.46
N ALA A 437 -13.76 -25.79 1.97
CA ALA A 437 -15.16 -25.52 2.26
C ALA A 437 -15.33 -24.46 3.36
N ALA A 438 -14.46 -24.45 4.37
CA ALA A 438 -14.43 -23.43 5.41
C ALA A 438 -13.94 -22.05 4.91
N GLY A 439 -13.36 -21.98 3.71
CA GLY A 439 -12.81 -20.74 3.14
C GLY A 439 -11.68 -20.12 3.97
N ALA A 440 -11.00 -20.93 4.78
CA ALA A 440 -9.92 -20.53 5.67
C ALA A 440 -8.60 -20.31 4.90
N SER A 441 -7.69 -19.49 5.45
CA SER A 441 -6.32 -19.39 4.92
C SER A 441 -5.58 -20.73 5.14
N PRO A 442 -5.05 -21.38 4.10
CA PRO A 442 -4.36 -22.68 4.22
C PRO A 442 -3.19 -22.64 5.20
N ARG A 443 -2.34 -21.61 5.09
CA ARG A 443 -1.19 -21.41 5.98
C ARG A 443 -1.61 -21.25 7.43
N LEU A 444 -2.64 -20.45 7.70
CA LEU A 444 -3.13 -20.26 9.08
C LEU A 444 -3.78 -21.52 9.62
N HIS A 445 -4.56 -22.21 8.78
CA HIS A 445 -5.13 -23.49 9.18
C HIS A 445 -4.01 -24.43 9.60
N TYR A 446 -2.96 -24.57 8.78
CA TYR A 446 -1.83 -25.41 9.11
C TYR A 446 -1.12 -25.00 10.41
N LEU A 447 -0.87 -23.70 10.61
CA LEU A 447 -0.23 -23.20 11.82
C LEU A 447 -1.05 -23.41 13.09
N ARG A 448 -2.36 -23.20 13.02
CA ARG A 448 -3.26 -23.32 14.18
C ARG A 448 -3.71 -24.75 14.48
N HIS A 449 -3.89 -25.55 13.43
CA HIS A 449 -4.57 -26.84 13.52
C HIS A 449 -3.84 -27.93 12.72
N GLY A 450 -3.60 -27.68 11.43
CA GLY A 450 -3.16 -28.71 10.50
C GLY A 450 -1.86 -29.40 10.88
N CYS A 451 -0.89 -28.69 11.46
CA CYS A 451 0.34 -29.33 11.92
C CYS A 451 0.12 -30.27 13.11
N ALA A 452 -0.74 -29.90 14.06
CA ALA A 452 -1.11 -30.75 15.19
C ALA A 452 -1.95 -31.96 14.73
N GLU A 453 -2.76 -31.76 13.69
CA GLU A 453 -3.54 -32.81 13.01
C GLU A 453 -2.68 -33.69 12.09
N GLY A 454 -1.37 -33.42 11.96
CA GLY A 454 -0.45 -34.19 11.11
C GLY A 454 -0.63 -33.97 9.61
N ARG A 455 -1.34 -32.92 9.19
CA ARG A 455 -1.54 -32.57 7.78
C ARG A 455 -0.23 -32.13 7.13
N ASP A 456 -0.03 -32.49 5.88
CA ASP A 456 1.15 -32.12 5.10
C ASP A 456 0.98 -30.76 4.40
N PRO A 457 1.90 -29.79 4.60
CA PRO A 457 1.82 -28.44 4.03
C PRO A 457 2.13 -28.36 2.52
N SER A 458 2.81 -29.35 1.96
CA SER A 458 3.11 -29.48 0.52
C SER A 458 3.48 -30.92 0.19
N ALA A 459 3.58 -31.26 -1.10
CA ALA A 459 4.15 -32.53 -1.54
C ALA A 459 5.63 -32.71 -1.11
N ALA A 460 6.35 -31.60 -0.89
CA ALA A 460 7.76 -31.59 -0.54
C ALA A 460 8.04 -31.73 0.96
N PHE A 461 7.02 -31.69 1.82
CA PHE A 461 7.20 -31.73 3.27
C PHE A 461 6.09 -32.54 3.95
N SER A 462 6.48 -33.60 4.67
CA SER A 462 5.60 -34.41 5.49
C SER A 462 5.74 -34.06 6.97
N THR A 463 4.64 -33.61 7.57
CA THR A 463 4.60 -33.23 9.00
C THR A 463 4.85 -34.45 9.89
N ALA A 464 4.21 -35.58 9.57
CA ALA A 464 4.33 -36.81 10.34
C ALA A 464 5.75 -37.39 10.30
N LYS A 465 6.36 -37.49 9.11
CA LYS A 465 7.73 -38.01 8.96
C LYS A 465 8.75 -37.08 9.62
N TYR A 466 8.56 -35.77 9.51
CA TYR A 466 9.43 -34.81 10.17
C TYR A 466 9.39 -34.97 11.69
N TYR A 467 8.21 -35.09 12.32
CA TYR A 467 8.11 -35.33 13.75
C TYR A 467 8.64 -36.70 14.18
N ALA A 468 8.47 -37.74 13.36
CA ALA A 468 9.01 -39.07 13.66
C ALA A 468 10.54 -39.06 13.71
N ALA A 469 11.20 -38.31 12.81
CA ALA A 469 12.64 -38.16 12.80
C ALA A 469 13.17 -37.15 13.85
N ASN A 470 12.31 -36.28 14.37
CA ASN A 470 12.68 -35.16 15.24
C ASN A 470 11.76 -35.11 16.46
N ALA A 471 11.90 -36.10 17.34
CA ALA A 471 11.04 -36.27 18.51
C ALA A 471 11.16 -35.09 19.51
N ASP A 472 12.32 -34.44 19.55
CA ASP A 472 12.58 -33.23 20.35
C ASP A 472 11.66 -32.06 19.94
N VAL A 473 11.44 -31.88 18.64
CA VAL A 473 10.55 -30.83 18.10
C VAL A 473 9.09 -31.12 18.44
N ARG A 474 8.70 -32.39 18.35
CA ARG A 474 7.36 -32.80 18.76
C ARG A 474 7.14 -32.56 20.26
N ALA A 475 8.13 -32.90 21.08
CA ALA A 475 8.08 -32.69 22.53
C ALA A 475 8.04 -31.21 22.92
N SER A 476 8.69 -30.33 22.14
CA SER A 476 8.66 -28.89 22.38
C SER A 476 7.35 -28.21 21.99
N GLY A 477 6.44 -28.93 21.31
CA GLY A 477 5.18 -28.39 20.80
C GLY A 477 5.34 -27.37 19.65
N MET A 478 6.54 -27.26 19.07
CA MET A 478 6.78 -26.34 17.96
C MET A 478 6.24 -26.92 16.65
N ASN A 479 5.61 -26.08 15.82
CA ASN A 479 5.14 -26.49 14.50
C ASN A 479 6.31 -27.03 13.65
N ALA A 480 6.12 -28.22 13.05
CA ALA A 480 7.16 -28.94 12.30
C ALA A 480 7.81 -28.10 11.20
N LEU A 481 7.01 -27.48 10.33
CA LEU A 481 7.54 -26.70 9.22
C LEU A 481 8.17 -25.38 9.71
N VAL A 482 7.60 -24.74 10.72
CA VAL A 482 8.20 -23.55 11.34
C VAL A 482 9.57 -23.88 11.93
N HIS A 483 9.68 -24.96 12.69
CA HIS A 483 10.94 -25.40 13.26
C HIS A 483 11.98 -25.64 12.16
N TYR A 484 11.61 -26.39 11.12
CA TYR A 484 12.54 -26.65 10.02
C TYR A 484 13.06 -25.37 9.37
N LEU A 485 12.16 -24.40 9.12
CA LEU A 485 12.51 -23.15 8.47
C LEU A 485 13.31 -22.18 9.35
N ARG A 486 13.14 -22.24 10.69
CA ARG A 486 13.89 -21.37 11.63
C ARG A 486 15.22 -21.97 12.08
N PHE A 487 15.29 -23.29 12.24
CA PHE A 487 16.42 -23.96 12.87
C PHE A 487 16.84 -25.21 12.09
N GLY A 488 15.88 -26.06 11.74
CA GLY A 488 16.19 -27.40 11.20
C GLY A 488 17.03 -27.39 9.92
N ARG A 489 16.88 -26.38 9.06
CA ARG A 489 17.72 -26.22 7.87
C ARG A 489 19.19 -26.00 8.22
N ASP A 490 19.46 -25.10 9.16
CA ASP A 490 20.83 -24.74 9.56
C ASP A 490 21.45 -25.83 10.46
N GLU A 491 20.60 -26.58 11.17
CA GLU A 491 20.98 -27.78 11.92
C GLU A 491 21.21 -29.01 11.02
N GLY A 492 21.01 -28.91 9.70
CA GLY A 492 21.19 -30.02 8.76
C GLY A 492 20.13 -31.12 8.83
N ARG A 493 18.96 -30.85 9.41
CA ARG A 493 17.84 -31.81 9.45
C ARG A 493 17.27 -32.05 8.05
N ALA A 494 16.81 -33.27 7.78
CA ALA A 494 16.24 -33.62 6.48
C ALA A 494 14.76 -33.21 6.36
N VAL A 495 14.32 -32.94 5.12
CA VAL A 495 12.90 -32.86 4.75
C VAL A 495 12.45 -34.15 4.09
N TYR A 496 11.18 -34.50 4.31
CA TYR A 496 10.61 -35.75 3.83
C TYR A 496 9.42 -35.44 2.92
N ARG A 497 9.28 -36.15 1.80
CA ARG A 497 8.12 -35.98 0.91
C ARG A 497 6.86 -36.60 1.52
N ALA A 498 5.73 -35.93 1.29
CA ALA A 498 4.41 -36.47 1.58
C ALA A 498 4.13 -37.69 0.70
N GLU A 499 3.40 -38.67 1.25
CA GLU A 499 2.89 -39.81 0.47
C GLU A 499 1.82 -39.29 -0.52
N PRO A 500 1.79 -39.77 -1.78
CA PRO A 500 0.64 -39.55 -2.64
C PRO A 500 -0.62 -40.07 -1.92
N GLY A 501 -1.67 -39.25 -1.83
CA GLY A 501 -2.93 -39.72 -1.27
C GLY A 501 -3.60 -40.72 -2.20
N ASP A 502 -4.10 -41.82 -1.63
CA ASP A 502 -5.02 -42.75 -2.29
C ASP A 502 -6.31 -42.06 -2.79
#